data_AF-A0A6A7LYB8-F1
#
_entry.id   AF-A0A6A7LYB8-F1
#
_cell.length_a   1.000
_cell.length_b   1.000
_cell.length_c   1.000
_cell.angle_alpha   90.00
_cell.angle_beta   90.00
_cell.angle_gamma   90.00
#
_symmetry.space_group_name_H-M   'P 1'
#
loop_
_entity.id
_entity.type
_entity.pdbx_description
1 polymer ?
#
loop_
_entity_poly.entity_id
_entity_poly.type
_entity_poly.pdbx_seq_one_letter_code
_entity_poly.pdbx_strand_id
1 'polypeptide(L)' 'MTKITPEHLARGAFVYVRQSTNDQVLNNHESRRRQYGLVDRARTLGWAAVEVIDDDLG' A
#
# COMPACT_ATOMS: atom_id res chain seq x y z
N MET A 1 -12.11 13.16 -16.47
CA MET A 1 -11.86 13.46 -15.05
C MET A 1 -10.78 12.54 -14.54
N THR A 2 -9.66 13.08 -14.08
CA THR A 2 -8.58 12.29 -13.47
C THR A 2 -9.05 11.82 -12.09
N LYS A 3 -8.92 10.53 -11.78
CA LYS A 3 -9.34 9.95 -10.48
C LYS A 3 -8.59 10.54 -9.29
N ILE A 4 -7.41 11.12 -9.51
CA ILE A 4 -6.56 11.75 -8.50
C ILE A 4 -6.56 13.25 -8.77
N THR A 5 -6.87 14.02 -7.75
CA THR A 5 -6.97 15.48 -7.80
C THR A 5 -5.97 16.08 -6.81
N PRO A 6 -5.63 17.37 -6.93
CA PRO A 6 -4.75 18.05 -5.98
C PRO A 6 -5.22 17.92 -4.52
N GLU A 7 -6.53 17.90 -4.28
CA GLU A 7 -7.10 17.72 -2.94
C GLU A 7 -6.80 16.33 -2.35
N HIS A 8 -6.65 15.31 -3.19
CA HIS A 8 -6.21 13.98 -2.75
C HIS A 8 -4.72 13.97 -2.38
N LEU A 9 -3.88 14.67 -3.14
CA LEU A 9 -2.43 14.76 -2.90
C LEU A 9 -2.07 15.64 -1.70
N ALA A 10 -2.94 16.58 -1.33
CA ALA A 10 -2.80 17.39 -0.12
C ALA A 10 -2.99 16.59 1.18
N ARG A 11 -3.53 15.36 1.10
CA ARG A 11 -3.68 14.44 2.23
C ARG A 11 -2.57 13.39 2.21
N GLY A 12 -2.30 12.77 3.37
CA GLY A 12 -1.45 11.59 3.42
C GLY A 12 -2.08 10.40 2.70
N ALA A 13 -1.24 9.57 2.08
CA ALA A 13 -1.65 8.26 1.58
C ALA A 13 -1.34 7.18 2.62
N PHE A 14 -2.24 6.21 2.75
CA PHE A 14 -2.06 5.07 3.65
C PHE A 14 -2.14 3.77 2.84
N VAL A 15 -1.17 2.90 3.03
CA VAL A 15 -1.14 1.54 2.48
C VAL A 15 -1.33 0.58 3.64
N TYR A 16 -2.51 -0.02 3.71
CA TYR A 16 -2.82 -1.05 4.70
C TYR A 16 -2.47 -2.43 4.11
N VAL A 17 -1.47 -3.08 4.67
CA VAL A 17 -1.04 -4.43 4.29
C VAL A 17 -1.80 -5.43 5.17
N ARG A 18 -2.53 -6.35 4.54
CA ARG A 18 -3.24 -7.41 5.29
C ARG A 18 -2.41 -8.67 5.26
N GLN A 19 -2.17 -9.27 6.42
CA GLN A 19 -1.68 -10.64 6.47
C GLN A 19 -2.76 -11.59 5.93
N SER A 20 -2.33 -12.42 4.98
CA SER A 20 -3.08 -13.61 4.56
C SER A 20 -2.82 -14.71 5.60
N THR A 21 -3.62 -15.76 5.70
CA THR A 21 -3.37 -16.83 6.70
C THR A 21 -1.96 -17.44 6.54
N ASN A 22 -1.40 -18.07 7.58
CA ASN A 22 -0.04 -18.64 7.55
C ASN A 22 0.25 -19.51 6.31
N ASP A 23 -0.71 -20.31 5.86
CA ASP A 23 -0.60 -21.09 4.62
C ASP A 23 -0.47 -20.21 3.37
N GLN A 24 -1.17 -19.08 3.34
CA GLN A 24 -1.08 -18.12 2.24
C GLN A 24 0.23 -17.32 2.28
N VAL A 25 0.81 -17.06 3.44
CA VAL A 25 2.11 -16.36 3.56
C VAL A 25 3.24 -17.18 2.93
N LEU A 26 3.26 -18.49 3.20
CA LEU A 26 4.25 -19.42 2.65
C LEU A 26 4.11 -19.59 1.13
N ASN A 27 2.90 -19.47 0.60
CA ASN A 27 2.63 -19.72 -0.82
C ASN A 27 2.49 -18.45 -1.68
N ASN A 28 2.33 -17.26 -1.09
CA ASN A 28 2.00 -16.02 -1.83
C ASN A 28 2.98 -14.86 -1.60
N HIS A 29 4.28 -15.13 -1.63
CA HIS A 29 5.34 -14.11 -1.53
C HIS A 29 5.16 -12.92 -2.50
N GLU A 30 4.66 -13.18 -3.71
CA GLU A 30 4.36 -12.14 -4.72
C GLU A 30 3.20 -11.23 -4.33
N SER A 31 2.24 -11.71 -3.53
CA SER A 31 1.14 -10.87 -3.01
C SER A 31 1.66 -9.83 -2.05
N ARG A 32 2.55 -10.23 -1.13
CA ARG A 32 3.18 -9.33 -0.17
C ARG A 32 4.05 -8.29 -0.88
N ARG A 33 4.87 -8.71 -1.85
CA ARG A 33 5.69 -7.79 -2.66
C ARG A 33 4.84 -6.75 -3.39
N ARG A 34 3.71 -7.17 -3.98
CA ARG A 34 2.77 -6.24 -4.65
C ARG A 34 2.14 -5.24 -3.70
N GLN A 35 1.80 -5.64 -2.48
CA GLN A 35 1.22 -4.74 -1.49
C GLN A 35 2.20 -3.64 -1.08
N TYR A 36 3.47 -3.97 -0.82
CA TYR A 36 4.49 -2.94 -0.60
C TYR A 36 4.76 -2.09 -1.84
N GLY A 37 4.66 -2.66 -3.05
CA GLY A 37 4.77 -1.90 -4.31
C GLY A 37 3.70 -0.82 -4.50
N LEU A 38 2.61 -0.84 -3.72
CA LEU A 38 1.63 0.25 -3.70
C LEU A 38 2.20 1.54 -3.14
N VAL A 39 3.22 1.46 -2.27
CA VAL A 39 3.92 2.64 -1.73
C VAL A 39 4.61 3.41 -2.85
N ASP A 40 5.39 2.70 -3.66
CA ASP A 40 6.10 3.30 -4.78
C ASP A 40 5.11 3.83 -5.81
N ARG A 41 4.01 3.10 -6.06
CA ARG A 41 2.94 3.58 -6.92
C ARG A 41 2.33 4.88 -6.38
N ALA A 42 2.03 4.99 -5.09
CA ALA A 42 1.50 6.22 -4.50
C ALA A 42 2.49 7.40 -4.65
N ARG A 43 3.79 7.15 -4.46
CA ARG A 43 4.83 8.18 -4.72
C ARG A 43 4.85 8.62 -6.17
N THR A 44 4.79 7.70 -7.14
CA THR A 44 4.74 8.05 -8.57
C THR A 44 3.50 8.84 -8.96
N LEU A 45 2.42 8.72 -8.18
CA LEU A 45 1.18 9.46 -8.39
C LEU A 45 1.17 10.84 -7.73
N GLY A 46 2.20 11.18 -6.94
CA GLY A 46 2.41 12.53 -6.40
C GLY A 46 2.17 12.68 -4.90
N TRP A 47 1.93 11.60 -4.15
CA TRP A 47 1.82 11.71 -2.69
C TRP A 47 3.19 11.94 -2.04
N ALA A 48 3.28 13.02 -1.26
CA ALA A 48 4.51 13.39 -0.54
C ALA A 48 4.77 12.51 0.69
N ALA A 49 3.70 12.07 1.36
CA ALA A 49 3.76 11.20 2.52
C ALA A 49 2.89 9.96 2.27
N VAL A 50 3.52 8.78 2.40
CA VAL A 50 2.86 7.49 2.30
C VAL A 50 3.20 6.68 3.53
N GLU A 51 2.20 6.35 4.33
CA GLU A 51 2.34 5.55 5.54
C GLU A 51 1.92 4.11 5.28
N VAL A 52 2.68 3.15 5.81
CA VAL A 52 2.38 1.72 5.69
C VAL A 52 1.92 1.21 7.05
N ILE A 53 0.72 0.64 7.08
CA ILE A 53 0.16 0.00 8.27
C ILE A 53 0.23 -1.51 8.04
N ASP A 54 1.02 -2.20 8.86
CA ASP A 54 1.29 -3.64 8.80
C ASP A 54 1.18 -4.25 10.22
N ASP A 55 0.05 -3.97 10.86
CA ASP A 55 -0.22 -4.34 12.27
C ASP A 55 -0.66 -5.80 12.45
N ASP A 56 -0.91 -6.52 11.36
CA ASP A 56 -1.45 -7.89 11.39
C ASP A 56 -0.35 -8.97 11.37
N LEU A 57 0.93 -8.63 11.62
CA LEU A 57 2.06 -9.56 11.67
C LEU A 57 2.07 -10.41 12.97
N GLY A 58 0.99 -11.16 13.20
CA GLY A 58 0.84 -12.16 14.26
C GLY A 58 1.18 -13.57 13.82
#